data_AF-W2PJL9-F1
#
_entry.id   AF-W2PJL9-F1
#
_cell.length_a   1.000
_cell.length_b   1.000
_cell.length_c   1.000
_cell.angle_alpha   90.00
_cell.angle_beta   90.00
_cell.angle_gamma   90.00
#
_symmetry.space_group_name_H-M   'P 1'
#
loop_
_entity.id
_entity.type
_entity.pdbx_description
1 polymer ?
#
loop_
_entity_poly.entity_id
_entity_poly.type
_entity_poly.pdbx_seq_one_letter_code
_entity_poly.pdbx_strand_id
1 'polypeptide(L)'
;MLEFLSNVDNNLFVGAGVAVAAVMVVKYMNARADAAQQRAYEAAKARQEALKAEREKPIKRRFFTPEELLPFNGEDGQPIYIAVLDEVYDVSRKRDFYGPGEGYHLFAGRDASRGSGQR
;
A
#
# COMPACT_ATOMS: atom_id res chain seq x y z
N MET A 1 -38.77 -0.62 -59.38
CA MET A 1 -37.52 -0.47 -58.62
C MET A 1 -37.54 0.85 -57.84
N LEU A 2 -38.58 1.14 -57.04
CA LEU A 2 -38.67 2.36 -56.20
C LEU A 2 -39.86 2.31 -55.19
N GLU A 3 -40.18 1.14 -54.62
CA GLU A 3 -41.18 1.01 -53.53
C GLU A 3 -40.60 0.36 -52.27
N PHE A 4 -39.27 0.39 -52.10
CA PHE A 4 -38.61 -0.14 -50.91
C PHE A 4 -38.29 0.95 -49.86
N LEU A 5 -38.71 2.20 -50.08
CA LEU A 5 -38.25 3.35 -49.28
C LEU A 5 -39.36 4.19 -48.60
N SER A 6 -40.64 3.84 -48.70
CA SER A 6 -41.71 4.62 -48.05
C SER A 6 -42.10 4.12 -46.65
N ASN A 7 -41.68 2.91 -46.27
CA ASN A 7 -42.11 2.24 -45.03
C ASN A 7 -40.96 2.05 -44.03
N VAL A 8 -40.08 3.05 -43.88
CA VAL A 8 -39.26 3.12 -42.68
C VAL A 8 -40.14 3.71 -41.59
N ASP A 9 -40.73 2.85 -40.76
CA ASP A 9 -41.66 3.22 -39.71
C ASP A 9 -41.10 4.37 -38.87
N ASN A 10 -41.88 5.45 -38.69
CA ASN A 10 -41.52 6.58 -37.83
C ASN A 10 -41.12 6.11 -36.40
N ASN A 11 -41.57 4.93 -35.97
CA ASN A 11 -41.18 4.30 -34.70
C ASN A 11 -39.72 3.81 -34.65
N LEU A 12 -39.09 3.48 -35.78
CA LEU A 12 -37.68 3.09 -35.84
C LEU A 12 -36.75 4.31 -35.66
N PHE A 13 -37.11 5.44 -36.28
CA PHE A 13 -36.40 6.71 -36.10
C PHE A 13 -36.63 7.31 -34.69
N VAL A 14 -37.85 7.24 -34.17
CA VAL A 14 -38.17 7.68 -32.80
C VAL A 14 -37.50 6.77 -31.75
N GLY A 15 -37.53 5.45 -31.95
CA GLY A 15 -36.89 4.49 -31.05
C GLY A 15 -35.36 4.59 -31.03
N ALA A 16 -34.73 4.81 -32.19
CA ALA A 16 -33.29 5.05 -32.29
C ALA A 16 -32.87 6.36 -31.59
N GLY A 17 -33.66 7.43 -31.73
CA GLY A 17 -33.40 8.71 -31.05
C GLY A 17 -33.49 8.62 -29.52
N VAL A 18 -34.49 7.89 -29.00
CA VAL A 18 -34.66 7.67 -27.56
C VAL A 18 -33.51 6.83 -26.98
N ALA A 19 -33.05 5.80 -27.70
CA ALA A 19 -31.91 4.99 -27.27
C ALA A 19 -30.60 5.80 -27.19
N VAL A 20 -30.32 6.64 -28.18
CA VAL A 20 -29.13 7.53 -28.16
C VAL A 20 -29.24 8.56 -27.04
N ALA A 21 -30.42 9.16 -26.84
CA ALA A 21 -30.66 10.09 -25.74
C ALA A 21 -30.47 9.43 -24.37
N ALA A 22 -30.96 8.20 -24.18
CA ALA A 22 -30.76 7.44 -22.95
C ALA A 22 -29.28 7.15 -22.69
N VAL A 23 -28.52 6.71 -23.70
CA VAL A 23 -27.07 6.48 -23.58
C VAL A 23 -26.32 7.79 -23.31
N MET A 24 -26.71 8.89 -23.95
CA MET A 24 -26.13 10.22 -23.70
C MET A 24 -26.44 10.72 -22.31
N VAL A 25 -27.66 10.53 -21.80
CA VAL A 25 -28.05 10.87 -20.42
C VAL A 25 -27.28 10.03 -19.42
N VAL A 26 -27.17 8.71 -19.62
CA VAL A 26 -26.36 7.83 -18.76
C VAL A 26 -24.89 8.24 -18.80
N LYS A 27 -24.32 8.51 -19.98
CA LYS A 27 -22.94 8.98 -20.13
C LYS A 27 -22.73 10.35 -19.49
N TYR A 28 -23.73 11.23 -19.56
CA TYR A 28 -23.70 12.56 -18.93
C TYR A 28 -23.81 12.49 -17.40
N MET A 29 -24.65 11.59 -16.89
CA MET A 29 -24.79 11.31 -15.46
C MET A 29 -23.53 10.64 -14.90
N ASN A 30 -22.94 9.70 -15.64
CA ASN A 30 -21.67 9.06 -15.30
C ASN A 30 -20.51 10.07 -15.33
N ALA A 31 -20.42 10.92 -16.36
CA ALA A 31 -19.37 11.95 -16.47
C ALA A 31 -19.38 12.97 -15.32
N ARG A 32 -20.54 13.25 -14.70
CA ARG A 32 -20.62 14.10 -13.49
C ARG A 32 -20.18 13.37 -12.22
N ALA A 33 -20.33 12.04 -12.15
CA ALA A 33 -19.82 11.21 -11.05
C ALA A 33 -18.31 10.93 -11.17
N ASP A 34 -17.80 10.86 -12.40
CA ASP A 34 -16.42 10.52 -12.72
C ASP A 34 -15.41 11.52 -12.14
N ALA A 35 -15.67 12.83 -12.17
CA ALA A 35 -14.71 13.82 -11.67
C ALA A 35 -14.46 13.72 -10.15
N ALA A 36 -15.47 13.35 -9.38
CA ALA A 36 -15.34 13.13 -7.94
C ALA A 36 -14.65 11.80 -7.63
N GLN A 37 -14.98 10.75 -8.40
CA GLN A 37 -14.34 9.43 -8.27
C GLN A 37 -12.89 9.43 -8.76
N GLN A 38 -12.56 10.19 -9.80
CA GLN A 38 -11.21 10.36 -10.33
C GLN A 38 -10.30 11.00 -9.30
N ARG A 39 -10.72 12.10 -8.66
CA ARG A 39 -9.94 12.73 -7.58
C ARG A 39 -9.74 11.81 -6.38
N ALA A 40 -10.78 11.05 -6.01
CA ALA A 40 -10.67 10.06 -4.94
C ALA A 40 -9.72 8.91 -5.32
N TYR A 41 -9.75 8.45 -6.57
CA TYR A 41 -8.84 7.43 -7.11
C TYR A 41 -7.40 7.93 -7.21
N GLU A 42 -7.18 9.16 -7.69
CA GLU A 42 -5.88 9.81 -7.77
C GLU A 42 -5.26 10.03 -6.37
N ALA A 43 -6.06 10.48 -5.40
CA ALA A 43 -5.61 10.62 -4.01
C ALA A 43 -5.29 9.25 -3.38
N ALA A 44 -6.12 8.23 -3.65
CA ALA A 44 -5.86 6.87 -3.19
C ALA A 44 -4.61 6.27 -3.84
N LYS A 45 -4.41 6.50 -5.14
CA LYS A 45 -3.24 6.05 -5.90
C LYS A 45 -1.97 6.75 -5.41
N ALA A 46 -1.98 8.07 -5.24
CA ALA A 46 -0.84 8.82 -4.70
C ALA A 46 -0.47 8.33 -3.28
N ARG A 47 -1.48 8.02 -2.44
CA ARG A 47 -1.24 7.42 -1.12
C ARG A 47 -0.65 6.02 -1.21
N GLN A 48 -1.10 5.20 -2.16
CA GLN A 48 -0.52 3.89 -2.41
C GLN A 48 0.91 3.98 -2.95
N GLU A 49 1.19 4.94 -3.84
CA GLU A 49 2.52 5.18 -4.39
C GLU A 49 3.49 5.66 -3.31
N ALA A 50 3.05 6.56 -2.42
CA ALA A 50 3.85 6.99 -1.27
C ALA A 50 4.12 5.82 -0.29
N LEU A 51 3.11 5.00 0.00
CA LEU A 51 3.28 3.80 0.83
C LEU A 51 4.22 2.78 0.17
N LYS A 52 4.11 2.59 -1.15
CA LYS A 52 4.98 1.70 -1.91
C LYS A 52 6.42 2.20 -1.92
N ALA A 53 6.62 3.49 -2.19
CA ALA A 53 7.94 4.14 -2.17
C ALA A 53 8.60 4.04 -0.79
N GLU A 54 7.82 4.16 0.29
CA GLU A 54 8.36 3.93 1.64
C GLU A 54 8.76 2.47 1.89
N ARG A 55 7.98 1.51 1.38
CA ARG A 55 8.27 0.07 1.50
C ARG A 55 9.44 -0.38 0.62
N GLU A 56 9.69 0.32 -0.49
CA GLU A 56 10.72 0.00 -1.47
C GLU A 56 12.11 0.55 -1.10
N LYS A 57 12.24 1.24 0.04
CA LYS A 57 13.54 1.68 0.56
C LYS A 57 14.50 0.47 0.60
N PRO A 58 15.65 0.52 -0.10
CA PRO A 58 16.54 -0.63 -0.21
C PRO A 58 17.07 -1.01 1.17
N ILE A 59 16.94 -2.29 1.51
CA ILE A 59 17.47 -2.84 2.77
C ILE A 59 18.99 -2.80 2.67
N LYS A 60 19.62 -1.89 3.42
CA LYS A 60 21.07 -1.75 3.45
C LYS A 60 21.65 -2.90 4.27
N ARG A 61 22.11 -3.95 3.58
CA ARG A 61 22.75 -5.11 4.23
C ARG A 61 24.08 -4.67 4.84
N ARG A 62 24.22 -4.86 6.15
CA ARG A 62 25.45 -4.61 6.90
C ARG A 62 25.72 -5.81 7.79
N PHE A 63 27.00 -6.18 7.88
CA PHE A 63 27.46 -7.21 8.81
C PHE A 63 27.75 -6.54 10.15
N PHE A 64 27.37 -7.22 11.23
CA PHE A 64 27.61 -6.80 12.60
C PHE A 64 28.28 -7.93 13.35
N THR A 65 29.29 -7.61 14.15
CA THR A 65 29.75 -8.54 15.19
C THR A 65 28.84 -8.44 16.42
N PRO A 66 28.84 -9.45 17.31
CA PRO A 66 28.05 -9.38 18.54
C PRO A 66 28.36 -8.16 19.41
N GLU A 67 29.63 -7.72 19.42
CA GLU A 67 30.10 -6.57 20.19
C GLU A 67 29.63 -5.24 19.58
N GLU A 68 29.61 -5.16 18.24
CA GLU A 68 29.08 -4.02 17.51
C GLU A 68 27.56 -3.88 17.64
N LEU A 69 26.86 -4.96 17.99
CA LEU A 69 25.40 -4.96 18.12
C LEU A 69 24.92 -4.39 19.46
N LEU A 70 25.73 -4.51 20.52
CA LEU A 70 25.41 -4.07 21.89
C LEU A 70 24.90 -2.61 22.02
N PRO A 71 25.51 -1.59 21.36
CA PRO A 71 25.05 -0.21 21.48
C PRO A 71 23.67 0.05 20.83
N PHE A 72 23.15 -0.88 20.04
CA PHE A 72 21.86 -0.75 19.36
C PHE A 72 20.71 -1.34 20.19
N ASN A 73 20.64 -0.95 21.46
CA ASN A 73 19.66 -1.43 22.42
C ASN A 73 18.44 -0.51 22.58
N GLY A 74 18.43 0.66 21.92
CA GLY A 74 17.35 1.64 22.03
C GLY A 74 17.53 2.70 23.11
N GLU A 75 18.56 2.59 23.94
CA GLU A 75 18.95 3.61 24.92
C GLU A 75 19.60 4.81 24.24
N ASP A 76 19.63 5.96 24.92
CA ASP A 76 20.26 7.20 24.43
C ASP A 76 19.82 7.65 23.03
N GLY A 77 18.60 7.26 22.62
CA GLY A 77 18.06 7.58 21.29
C GLY A 77 18.61 6.72 20.14
N GLN A 78 19.40 5.69 20.44
CA GLN A 78 19.91 4.75 19.44
C GLN A 78 18.77 3.91 18.82
N PRO A 79 18.97 3.40 17.59
CA PRO A 79 18.05 2.43 17.01
C PRO A 79 18.14 1.09 17.75
N ILE A 80 17.11 0.26 17.60
CA ILE A 80 17.01 -1.05 18.23
C ILE A 80 17.24 -2.13 17.20
N TYR A 81 18.34 -2.85 17.33
CA TYR A 81 18.66 -3.99 16.48
C TYR A 81 18.57 -5.30 17.27
N ILE A 82 18.10 -6.35 16.62
CA ILE A 82 18.09 -7.72 17.16
C ILE A 82 18.73 -8.65 16.13
N ALA A 83 19.50 -9.62 16.59
CA ALA A 83 19.96 -10.72 15.73
C ALA A 83 19.06 -11.94 15.91
N VAL A 84 18.65 -12.54 14.79
CA VAL A 84 17.87 -13.78 14.73
C VAL A 84 18.45 -14.65 13.62
N LEU A 85 18.95 -15.83 13.97
CA LEU A 85 19.52 -16.81 13.04
C LEU A 85 20.60 -16.21 12.15
N ASP A 86 21.58 -15.54 12.77
CA ASP A 86 22.70 -14.82 12.11
C ASP A 86 22.29 -13.63 11.22
N GLU A 87 21.02 -13.22 11.23
CA GLU A 87 20.53 -12.03 10.54
C GLU A 87 20.17 -10.91 11.51
N VAL A 88 20.57 -9.68 11.21
CA VAL A 88 20.27 -8.50 12.01
C VAL A 88 19.06 -7.75 11.46
N TYR A 89 18.08 -7.51 12.33
CA TYR A 89 16.83 -6.84 12.02
C TYR A 89 16.72 -5.50 12.75
N ASP A 90 16.33 -4.46 12.02
CA ASP A 90 15.97 -3.17 12.60
C ASP A 90 14.52 -3.20 13.09
N VAL A 91 14.36 -3.18 14.41
CA VAL A 91 13.06 -3.17 15.09
C VAL A 91 12.78 -1.84 15.77
N SER A 92 13.48 -0.76 15.39
CA SER A 92 13.31 0.59 15.96
C SER A 92 11.87 1.12 15.83
N ARG A 93 11.12 0.66 14.81
CA ARG A 93 9.70 1.00 14.63
C ARG A 93 8.78 0.35 15.67
N LYS A 94 9.24 -0.69 16.37
CA LYS A 94 8.50 -1.45 17.39
C LYS A 94 9.07 -1.19 18.78
N ARG A 95 9.29 0.08 19.10
CA ARG A 95 9.79 0.53 20.41
C ARG A 95 8.90 0.11 21.57
N ASP A 96 7.60 -0.04 21.34
CA ASP A 96 6.64 -0.50 22.35
C ASP A 96 6.87 -1.95 22.82
N PHE A 97 7.72 -2.73 22.13
CA PHE A 97 8.02 -4.11 22.49
C PHE A 97 9.49 -4.31 22.87
N TYR A 98 10.41 -3.68 22.13
CA TYR A 98 11.85 -3.88 22.28
C TYR A 98 12.56 -2.69 22.96
N GLY A 99 11.83 -1.60 23.24
CA GLY A 99 12.39 -0.40 23.85
C GLY A 99 12.78 -0.60 25.32
N PRO A 100 13.56 0.33 25.89
CA PRO A 100 13.98 0.27 27.29
C PRO A 100 12.79 0.15 28.24
N GLY A 101 12.78 -0.89 29.08
CA GLY A 101 11.71 -1.17 30.04
C GLY A 101 10.60 -2.11 29.54
N GLU A 102 10.60 -2.46 28.25
CA GLU A 102 9.59 -3.35 27.66
C GLU A 102 9.95 -4.84 27.77
N GLY A 103 8.93 -5.71 27.63
CA GLY A 103 9.05 -7.15 27.87
C GLY A 103 10.07 -7.89 26.99
N TYR A 104 10.39 -7.38 25.81
CA TYR A 104 11.38 -7.98 24.89
C TYR A 104 12.70 -7.20 24.82
N HIS A 105 12.91 -6.22 25.71
CA HIS A 105 14.13 -5.42 25.74
C HIS A 105 15.41 -6.24 25.93
N LEU A 106 15.34 -7.41 26.59
CA LEU A 106 16.49 -8.32 26.79
C LEU A 106 17.19 -8.70 25.47
N PHE A 107 16.46 -8.70 24.36
CA PHE A 107 16.96 -9.04 23.04
C PHE A 107 17.56 -7.86 22.27
N ALA A 108 17.32 -6.62 22.73
CA ALA A 108 17.84 -5.42 22.10
C ALA A 108 19.37 -5.39 22.16
N GLY A 109 20.00 -5.17 21.00
CA GLY A 109 21.46 -5.19 20.83
C GLY A 109 22.09 -6.58 20.95
N ARG A 110 21.30 -7.66 20.88
CA ARG A 110 21.77 -9.04 21.12
C ARG A 110 21.16 -10.05 20.15
N ASP A 111 21.72 -11.26 20.20
CA ASP A 111 21.22 -12.42 19.47
C ASP A 111 20.10 -13.14 20.26
N ALA A 112 18.89 -13.06 19.73
CA ALA A 112 17.69 -13.67 20.30
C ALA A 112 17.61 -15.19 20.07
N SER A 113 18.39 -15.74 19.13
CA SER A 113 18.42 -17.18 18.87
C SER A 113 19.06 -17.97 20.00
N ARG A 114 19.98 -17.37 20.75
CA ARG A 114 20.65 -18.03 21.89
C ARG A 114 19.75 -18.19 23.12
N GLY A 115 18.75 -17.32 23.29
CA GLY A 115 17.80 -17.39 24.41
C GLY A 115 16.68 -18.43 24.24
N SER A 116 16.45 -18.90 23.01
CA SER A 116 15.31 -19.76 22.67
C SER A 116 15.68 -21.24 22.47
N GLY A 117 16.96 -21.61 22.55
CA GLY A 117 17.45 -22.91 22.09
C GLY A 117 18.49 -23.64 22.95
N GLN A 118 18.64 -23.33 24.24
CA GLN A 118 19.51 -24.14 25.13
C GLN A 118 18.75 -24.61 26.38
N ARG A 119 18.14 -25.78 26.24
CA ARG A 119 18.02 -26.82 27.28
C ARG A 119 18.63 -28.09 26.73
#